data_AF-A0A423N8N9-F1
#
_entry.id   AF-A0A423N8N9-F1
#
_cell.length_a   1.000
_cell.length_b   1.000
_cell.length_c   1.000
_cell.angle_alpha   90.00
_cell.angle_beta   90.00
_cell.angle_gamma   90.00
#
_symmetry.space_group_name_H-M   'P 1'
#
loop_
_entity.id
_entity.type
_entity.pdbx_description
1 polymer ?
#
loop_
_entity_poly.entity_id
_entity_poly.type
_entity_poly.pdbx_seq_one_letter_code
_entity_poly.pdbx_strand_id
1 'polypeptide(L)' 'MEKRLSDRDDLIIPPVKEPSKDVAKKMIAQPSAIIFCVDPDDPIIGKIKAGRRVSYEVMKSDTGQQYAINVRLVRDRRNR' A
#
# COMPACT_ATOMS: atom_id res chain seq x y z
N MET A 1 22.58 66.69 19.89
CA MET A 1 22.24 66.81 18.46
C MET A 1 23.15 65.88 17.68
N GLU A 2 22.52 64.94 16.96
CA GLU A 2 22.94 64.17 15.78
C GLU A 2 24.41 63.74 15.67
N LYS A 3 24.67 62.42 15.59
CA LYS A 3 25.34 61.63 14.49
C LYS A 3 25.29 60.15 14.91
N ARG A 4 25.12 59.11 14.08
CA ARG A 4 24.70 58.83 12.70
C ARG A 4 24.40 57.31 12.72
N LEU A 5 23.45 56.87 11.90
CA LEU A 5 23.04 55.47 11.78
C LEU A 5 24.25 54.56 11.48
N SER A 6 24.43 53.49 12.25
CA SER A 6 25.26 52.35 11.86
C SER A 6 24.40 51.09 11.86
N ASP A 7 24.28 50.54 10.66
CA ASP A 7 24.02 49.15 10.29
C ASP A 7 23.20 48.31 11.26
N ARG A 8 21.89 48.27 11.01
CA ARG A 8 21.11 47.07 11.28
C ARG A 8 21.39 46.11 10.13
N ASP A 9 22.34 45.20 10.34
CA ASP A 9 22.33 43.89 9.69
C ASP A 9 21.08 43.14 10.18
N ASP A 10 19.91 43.55 9.68
CA ASP A 10 18.72 42.72 9.68
C ASP A 10 19.06 41.52 8.78
N LEU A 11 19.61 40.48 9.40
CA LEU A 11 19.68 39.13 8.87
C LEU A 11 18.24 38.72 8.49
N ILE A 12 17.85 39.02 7.26
CA ILE A 12 16.66 38.49 6.62
C ILE A 12 16.90 36.99 6.53
N ILE A 13 16.45 36.25 7.54
CA ILE A 13 16.25 34.81 7.42
C ILE A 13 15.22 34.68 6.30
N PRO A 14 15.57 34.14 5.11
CA PRO A 14 14.54 33.88 4.11
C PRO A 14 13.53 32.92 4.74
N PRO A 15 12.21 33.09 4.52
CA PRO A 15 11.24 32.17 5.07
C PRO A 15 11.61 30.78 4.59
N VAL A 16 11.98 29.92 5.54
CA VAL A 16 12.22 28.51 5.29
C VAL A 16 10.95 28.01 4.63
N LYS A 17 11.03 27.74 3.33
CA LYS A 17 9.96 27.16 2.53
C LYS A 17 9.54 25.90 3.28
N GLU A 18 8.42 25.98 3.99
CA GLU A 18 7.79 24.84 4.63
C GLU A 18 7.77 23.70 3.59
N PRO A 19 8.14 22.46 3.95
CA PRO A 19 8.01 21.37 3.00
C PRO A 19 6.55 21.33 2.59
N SER A 20 6.32 21.65 1.32
CA SER A 20 5.02 21.65 0.68
C SER A 20 4.26 20.39 1.10
N LYS A 21 3.09 20.58 1.72
CA LYS A 21 2.11 19.55 2.07
C LYS A 21 1.52 18.84 0.82
N ASP A 22 2.21 18.88 -0.31
CA ASP A 22 1.81 18.30 -1.59
C ASP A 22 2.70 17.10 -2.00
N VAL A 23 3.53 16.60 -1.09
CA VAL A 23 4.06 15.23 -1.16
C VAL A 23 3.28 14.34 -0.19
N ALA A 24 1.96 14.48 -0.15
CA ALA A 24 1.11 13.30 -0.03
C ALA A 24 1.27 12.53 -1.34
N LYS A 25 2.49 11.99 -1.55
CA LYS A 25 2.78 11.02 -2.59
C LYS A 25 1.70 9.98 -2.38
N LYS A 26 0.72 9.97 -3.28
CA LYS A 26 -0.22 8.90 -3.46
C LYS A 26 0.66 7.69 -3.74
N MET A 27 1.13 7.08 -2.66
CA MET A 27 1.74 5.77 -2.64
C MET A 27 0.54 4.91 -2.93
N ILE A 28 0.19 4.84 -4.22
CA ILE A 28 -0.69 3.81 -4.76
C ILE A 28 0.10 2.56 -4.39
N ALA A 29 -0.20 1.99 -3.22
CA ALA A 29 0.48 0.83 -2.72
C ALA A 29 0.44 -0.16 -3.88
N GLN A 30 1.62 -0.51 -4.41
CA GLN A 30 1.65 -1.46 -5.51
C GLN A 30 0.89 -2.69 -5.04
N PRO A 31 -0.06 -3.20 -5.84
CA PRO A 31 -0.86 -4.34 -5.42
C PRO A 31 0.10 -5.46 -5.03
N SER A 32 0.12 -5.78 -3.74
CA SER A 32 0.98 -6.83 -3.22
C SER A 32 0.43 -8.15 -3.75
N ALA A 33 1.24 -8.88 -4.51
CA ALA A 33 0.86 -10.19 -5.00
C ALA A 33 0.73 -11.16 -3.82
N ILE A 34 -0.38 -11.90 -3.79
CA ILE A 34 -0.62 -12.96 -2.81
C ILE A 34 -0.33 -14.29 -3.51
N ILE A 35 0.52 -15.12 -2.91
CA ILE A 35 0.91 -16.42 -3.45
C ILE A 35 -0.08 -17.48 -2.98
N PHE A 36 -0.58 -18.29 -3.90
CA PHE A 36 -1.42 -19.45 -3.61
C PHE A 36 -0.56 -20.70 -3.61
N CYS A 37 -0.41 -21.34 -2.44
CA CYS A 37 0.21 -22.65 -2.33
C CYS A 37 -0.90 -23.70 -2.34
N VAL A 38 -1.20 -24.23 -3.52
CA VAL A 38 -2.24 -25.25 -3.74
C VAL A 38 -1.60 -26.46 -4.40
N ASP A 39 -2.07 -27.65 -4.03
CA ASP A 39 -1.65 -28.88 -4.70
C ASP A 39 -2.04 -28.82 -6.19
N PRO A 40 -1.16 -29.20 -7.12
CA PRO A 40 -1.42 -29.08 -8.56
C PRO A 40 -2.64 -29.90 -9.03
N ASP A 41 -3.00 -30.97 -8.32
CA ASP A 41 -4.17 -31.81 -8.61
C ASP A 41 -5.43 -31.34 -7.86
N ASP A 42 -5.35 -30.27 -7.04
CA ASP A 42 -6.51 -29.73 -6.34
C ASP A 42 -7.52 -29.14 -7.35
N PRO A 43 -8.78 -29.61 -7.35
CA PRO A 43 -9.81 -29.12 -8.26
C PRO A 43 -10.10 -27.62 -8.12
N ILE A 44 -9.69 -26.99 -7.02
CA ILE A 44 -9.81 -25.54 -6.80
C ILE A 44 -9.03 -24.73 -7.85
N ILE A 45 -7.91 -25.26 -8.37
CA ILE A 45 -7.11 -24.61 -9.41
C ILE A 45 -7.96 -24.39 -10.65
N GLY A 46 -8.74 -25.40 -11.06
CA GLY A 46 -9.67 -25.30 -12.19
C GLY A 46 -10.74 -24.23 -11.95
N LYS A 47 -11.22 -24.06 -10.71
CA LYS A 47 -12.22 -23.04 -10.36
C LYS A 47 -11.63 -21.64 -10.39
N ILE A 48 -10.40 -21.44 -9.88
CA ILE A 48 -9.70 -20.16 -9.92
C ILE A 48 -9.38 -19.76 -11.36
N LYS A 49 -8.87 -20.70 -12.18
CA LYS A 49 -8.62 -20.48 -13.62
C LYS A 49 -9.89 -20.13 -14.39
N ALA A 50 -11.04 -20.67 -13.98
CA ALA A 50 -12.35 -20.33 -14.54
C ALA A 50 -12.93 -18.99 -14.01
N GLY A 51 -12.16 -18.20 -13.26
CA GLY A 51 -12.57 -16.89 -12.74
C GLY A 51 -13.55 -16.94 -11.56
N ARG A 52 -13.74 -18.11 -10.93
CA ARG A 52 -14.60 -18.21 -9.74
C ARG A 52 -13.94 -17.60 -8.51
N ARG A 53 -14.75 -16.95 -7.67
CA ARG A 53 -14.29 -16.33 -6.42
C ARG A 53 -14.00 -17.37 -5.35
N VAL A 54 -12.92 -17.13 -4.61
CA VAL A 54 -12.50 -17.93 -3.46
C VAL A 54 -12.34 -17.04 -2.22
N SER A 55 -12.61 -17.61 -1.06
CA SER A 55 -12.25 -17.05 0.24
C SER A 55 -10.93 -17.66 0.69
N TYR A 56 -10.10 -16.88 1.36
CA TYR A 56 -8.82 -17.31 1.89
C TYR A 56 -8.47 -16.49 3.12
N GLU A 57 -7.59 -17.03 3.93
CA GLU A 57 -6.91 -16.30 5.00
C GLU A 57 -5.52 -15.90 4.51
N VAL A 58 -4.98 -14.81 5.04
CA VAL A 58 -3.65 -14.31 4.66
C VAL A 58 -2.66 -14.60 5.76
N MET A 59 -1.58 -15.28 5.41
CA MET A 59 -0.40 -15.42 6.26
C MET A 59 0.74 -14.60 5.66
N LYS A 60 1.45 -13.84 6.50
CA LYS A 60 2.61 -13.06 6.09
C LYS A 60 3.88 -13.73 6.62
N SER A 61 4.86 -13.96 5.76
CA SER A 61 6.18 -14.43 6.19
C SER A 61 7.00 -13.31 6.81
N ASP A 62 8.10 -13.68 7.45
CA ASP A 62 9.07 -12.72 8.02
C ASP A 62 9.68 -11.82 6.94
N THR A 63 9.82 -12.32 5.71
CA THR A 63 10.26 -11.56 4.53
C THR A 63 9.19 -10.60 3.99
N GLY A 64 7.99 -10.61 4.57
CA GLY A 64 6.87 -9.77 4.17
C GLY A 64 6.04 -10.30 3.01
N GLN A 65 6.37 -11.49 2.48
CA GLN A 65 5.60 -12.15 1.43
C GLN A 65 4.25 -12.63 1.98
N GLN A 66 3.18 -12.43 1.21
CA GLN A 66 1.84 -12.85 1.57
C GLN A 66 1.47 -14.17 0.89
N TYR A 67 0.88 -15.08 1.67
CA TYR A 67 0.40 -16.38 1.23
C TYR A 67 -1.09 -16.52 1.54
N ALA A 68 -1.85 -17.04 0.57
CA ALA A 68 -3.23 -17.45 0.77
C ALA A 68 -3.26 -18.86 1.38
N ILE A 69 -3.89 -18.98 2.55
CA ILE A 69 -4.11 -20.26 3.24
C ILE A 69 -5.62 -20.51 3.39
N ASN A 70 -6.00 -21.75 3.69
CA ASN A 70 -7.40 -22.14 3.90
C ASN A 70 -8.32 -21.73 2.72
N VAL A 71 -7.82 -21.87 1.48
CA VAL A 71 -8.52 -21.42 0.28
C VAL A 71 -9.77 -22.27 0.04
N ARG A 72 -10.93 -21.62 -0.11
CA ARG A 72 -12.23 -22.28 -0.28
C ARG A 72 -13.05 -21.57 -1.34
N LEU A 73 -13.83 -22.33 -2.11
CA LEU A 73 -14.74 -21.75 -3.09
C LEU A 73 -15.86 -20.97 -2.39
N VAL A 74 -16.09 -19.73 -2.79
CA VAL A 74 -17.28 -18.99 -2.34
C VAL A 74 -18.48 -19.60 -3.05
N ARG A 75 -19.44 -20.13 -2.28
CA ARG A 75 -20.72 -20.56 -2.85
C ARG A 75 -21.47 -19.34 -3.31
N ASP A 76 -21.69 -19.23 -4.62
CA ASP A 76 -22.59 -18.23 -5.16
C ASP A 76 -24.00 -18.54 -4.62
N ARG A 77 -24.57 -17.64 -3.81
CA ARG A 77 -25.98 -17.73 -3.36
C ARG A 77 -26.93 -17.34 -4.49
N ARG A 78 -26.67 -17.75 -5.73
CA ARG A 78 -27.60 -17.58 -6.84
C ARG A 78 -28.32 -18.89 -7.09
N ASN A 79 -29.59 -18.86 -6.71
CA ASN A 79 -30.69 -19.78 -7.01
C ASN A 79 -30.68 -21.15 -6.33
N ARG A 80 -31.47 -21.25 -5.26
CA ARG A 80 -32.45 -22.32 -5.13
C ARG A 80 -33.84 -21.70 -5.23
#